data_AF-A0A924KZL6-F1
#
_entry.id   AF-A0A924KZL6-F1
#
_cell.length_a   1.000
_cell.length_b   1.000
_cell.length_c   1.000
_cell.angle_alpha   90.00
_cell.angle_beta   90.00
_cell.angle_gamma   90.00
#
_symmetry.space_group_name_H-M   'P 1'
#
loop_
_entity.id
_entity.type
_entity.pdbx_description
1 polymer ?
#
loop_
_entity_poly.entity_id
_entity_poly.type
_entity_poly.pdbx_seq_one_letter_code
_entity_poly.pdbx_strand_id
1 'polypeptide(L)' 'MEALKIEILNPKALKLIKGMQELNLIKVSEEPASRLKIYLKKMRRNSPKAPNLKEITNIVEKVRSVRYAKK' A
#
# COMPACT_ATOMS: atom_id res chain seq x y z
N MET A 1 -0.86 -12.68 -18.98
CA MET A 1 -1.21 -11.25 -18.95
C MET A 1 -0.23 -10.56 -18.03
N GLU A 2 0.63 -9.71 -18.60
CA GLU A 2 1.62 -8.94 -17.85
C GLU A 2 0.98 -7.69 -17.28
N ALA A 3 1.16 -7.43 -15.99
CA ALA A 3 0.62 -6.26 -15.32
C ALA A 3 1.74 -5.22 -15.14
N LEU A 4 1.71 -4.13 -15.90
CA LEU A 4 2.66 -3.03 -15.74
C LEU A 4 2.19 -2.07 -14.64
N LYS A 5 3.08 -1.76 -13.70
CA LYS A 5 2.93 -0.64 -12.76
C LYS A 5 3.40 0.63 -13.45
N ILE A 6 2.49 1.60 -13.61
CA ILE A 6 2.76 2.87 -14.30
C ILE A 6 2.70 3.99 -13.25
N GLU A 7 3.79 4.72 -13.08
CA GLU A 7 3.80 5.94 -12.25
C GLU A 7 3.39 7.14 -13.10
N ILE A 8 2.33 7.82 -12.69
CA ILE A 8 1.82 8.99 -13.41
C ILE A 8 2.64 10.21 -13.01
N LEU A 9 3.55 10.63 -13.89
CA LEU A 9 4.40 11.81 -13.69
C LEU A 9 3.68 13.14 -14.01
N ASN A 10 2.64 13.11 -14.85
CA ASN A 10 1.91 14.31 -15.27
C ASN A 10 0.40 14.08 -15.22
N PRO A 11 -0.40 14.98 -14.60
CA PRO A 11 -1.85 14.83 -14.53
C PRO A 11 -2.54 14.81 -15.91
N LYS A 12 -1.91 15.33 -16.97
CA LYS A 12 -2.44 15.20 -18.35
C LYS A 12 -2.47 13.76 -18.85
N ALA A 13 -1.57 12.90 -18.34
CA ALA A 13 -1.54 11.48 -18.72
C ALA A 13 -2.77 10.71 -18.22
N LEU A 14 -3.44 11.16 -17.15
CA LEU A 14 -4.70 10.56 -16.69
C LEU A 14 -5.80 10.63 -17.77
N LYS A 15 -5.87 11.73 -18.52
CA LYS A 15 -6.85 11.88 -19.61
C LYS A 15 -6.57 10.89 -20.75
N LEU A 16 -5.30 10.69 -21.09
CA LEU A 16 -4.88 9.72 -22.10
C LEU A 16 -5.17 8.29 -21.65
N ILE A 17 -4.82 7.94 -20.41
CA ILE A 17 -5.11 6.62 -19.83
C ILE A 17 -6.63 6.35 -19.82
N LYS A 18 -7.44 7.35 -19.48
CA LYS A 18 -8.90 7.24 -19.53
C LYS A 18 -9.43 7.01 -20.94
N GLY A 19 -8.87 7.69 -21.94
CA GLY A 19 -9.21 7.44 -23.35
C GLY A 19 -8.79 6.03 -23.82
N MET A 20 -7.63 5.54 -23.39
CA MET A 20 -7.19 4.16 -23.69
C MET A 20 -8.04 3.11 -22.97
N GLN A 21 -8.58 3.44 -21.80
CA GLN A 21 -9.52 2.62 -21.06
C GLN A 21 -10.90 2.55 -21.75
N GLU A 22 -11.40 3.67 -22.29
CA GLU A 22 -12.63 3.70 -23.09
C GLU A 22 -12.53 2.85 -24.37
N LEU A 23 -11.34 2.79 -24.96
CA LEU A 23 -11.03 1.94 -26.12
C LEU A 23 -10.70 0.48 -25.73
N ASN A 24 -10.84 0.10 -24.45
CA ASN A 24 -10.54 -1.23 -23.90
C ASN A 24 -9.09 -1.72 -24.13
N LEU A 25 -8.14 -0.82 -24.41
CA LEU A 25 -6.73 -1.17 -24.66
C LEU A 25 -5.94 -1.40 -23.37
N ILE A 26 -6.36 -0.77 -22.27
CA ILE A 26 -5.70 -0.85 -20.97
C ILE A 26 -6.75 -1.06 -19.89
N LYS A 27 -6.54 -2.05 -19.02
CA LYS A 27 -7.31 -2.23 -17.79
C LYS A 27 -6.54 -1.60 -16.63
N VAL A 28 -6.97 -0.44 -16.17
CA VAL A 28 -6.46 0.17 -14.95
C VAL A 28 -7.05 -0.61 -13.78
N SER A 29 -6.35 -1.62 -13.28
CA SER A 29 -6.67 -2.17 -11.97
C SER A 29 -5.94 -1.32 -10.94
N GLU A 30 -6.66 -0.43 -10.28
CA GLU A 30 -6.25 -0.03 -8.93
C GLU A 30 -6.22 -1.34 -8.14
N GLU A 31 -5.02 -1.79 -7.73
CA GLU A 31 -4.90 -3.00 -6.91
C GLU A 31 -5.93 -2.89 -5.79
N PRO A 32 -6.86 -3.85 -5.65
CA PRO A 32 -7.86 -3.78 -4.60
C PRO A 32 -7.09 -3.69 -3.30
N ALA A 33 -7.17 -2.55 -2.63
CA ALA A 33 -6.44 -2.32 -1.40
C ALA A 33 -6.77 -3.51 -0.50
N SER A 34 -5.77 -4.33 -0.20
CA SER A 34 -5.96 -5.54 0.60
C SER A 34 -6.83 -5.20 1.81
N ARG A 35 -7.77 -6.07 2.19
CA ARG A 35 -8.66 -5.84 3.35
C ARG A 35 -7.86 -5.38 4.57
N LEU A 36 -6.64 -5.89 4.73
CA LEU A 36 -5.68 -5.48 5.74
C LEU A 36 -5.19 -4.03 5.59
N LYS A 37 -4.91 -3.56 4.38
CA LYS A 37 -4.53 -2.16 4.08
C LYS A 37 -5.67 -1.19 4.41
N ILE A 38 -6.92 -1.56 4.07
CA ILE A 38 -8.12 -0.79 4.42
C ILE A 38 -8.29 -0.73 5.94
N TYR A 39 -8.16 -1.87 6.60
CA TYR A 39 -8.26 -1.97 8.06
C TYR A 39 -7.19 -1.13 8.77
N LEU A 40 -5.92 -1.24 8.35
CA LEU A 40 -4.83 -0.44 8.88
C LEU A 40 -5.04 1.06 8.69
N LYS A 41 -5.57 1.48 7.52
CA LYS A 41 -5.93 2.88 7.27
C LYS A 41 -7.01 3.37 8.24
N LYS A 42 -8.00 2.52 8.56
CA LYS A 42 -9.03 2.83 9.56
C LYS A 42 -8.46 2.92 10.98
N MET A 43 -7.58 2.01 11.36
CA MET A 43 -6.97 1.98 12.70
C MET A 43 -5.98 3.14 12.93
N ARG A 44 -5.33 3.62 11.86
CA ARG A 44 -4.35 4.72 11.91
C ARG A 44 -4.96 6.10 11.66
N ARG A 45 -6.29 6.28 11.79
CA ARG A 45 -6.97 7.57 11.55
C ARG A 45 -6.39 8.75 12.33
N ASN A 46 -5.85 8.51 13.53
CA ASN A 46 -5.25 9.54 14.38
C ASN A 46 -3.72 9.63 14.25
N SER A 47 -3.12 8.88 13.32
CA SER A 47 -1.67 8.84 13.13
C SER A 47 -1.30 9.39 11.76
N PRO A 48 -0.46 10.44 11.69
CA PRO A 48 -0.11 11.08 10.43
C PRO A 48 0.84 10.25 9.56
N LYS A 49 1.55 9.26 10.14
CA LYS A 49 2.56 8.47 9.43
C LYS A 49 2.48 6.99 9.77
N ALA A 50 2.62 6.16 8.74
CA ALA A 50 2.84 4.74 8.93
C ALA A 50 4.28 4.49 9.40
N PRO A 51 4.51 3.61 10.39
CA PRO A 51 5.84 3.21 10.78
C PRO A 51 6.56 2.50 9.65
N ASN A 52 7.87 2.69 9.58
CA ASN A 52 8.72 2.03 8.58
C ASN A 52 9.03 0.57 8.99
N LEU A 53 9.58 -0.21 8.06
CA LEU A 53 9.86 -1.63 8.29
C LEU A 53 10.86 -1.86 9.44
N LYS A 54 11.86 -1.00 9.59
CA LYS A 54 12.88 -1.06 10.65
C LYS A 54 12.26 -0.79 12.03
N GLU A 55 11.39 0.20 12.14
CA GLU A 55 10.64 0.52 13.36
C GLU A 55 9.73 -0.64 13.79
N ILE A 56 9.04 -1.26 12.82
CA ILE A 56 8.20 -2.43 13.06
C ILE A 56 9.06 -3.58 13.62
N THR A 57 10.20 -3.88 12.99
CA THR A 57 11.11 -4.95 13.44
C THR A 57 11.60 -4.71 14.87
N ASN A 58 12.05 -3.49 15.18
CA ASN A 58 12.52 -3.15 16.53
C ASN A 58 11.46 -3.37 17.62
N ILE A 59 10.20 -2.97 17.35
CA ILE A 59 9.10 -3.16 18.30
C ILE A 59 8.84 -4.65 18.51
N VAL A 60 8.80 -5.43 17.43
CA VAL A 60 8.56 -6.87 17.49
C VAL A 60 9.66 -7.59 18.27
N GLU A 61 10.93 -7.25 18.00
CA GLU A 61 12.08 -7.83 18.71
C GLU A 61 12.06 -7.50 20.19
N LYS A 62 11.73 -6.26 20.57
CA LYS A 62 11.57 -5.84 21.97
C LYS A 62 10.47 -6.63 22.68
N VAL A 63 9.34 -6.86 22.04
CA VAL A 63 8.24 -7.66 22.64
C VAL A 63 8.62 -9.13 22.73
N ARG A 64 9.33 -9.66 21.73
CA ARG A 64 9.81 -11.05 21.71
C ARG A 64 10.85 -11.29 22.79
N SER A 65 11.82 -10.39 22.98
CA SER A 65 12.84 -10.53 24.02
C SER A 65 12.20 -10.57 25.41
N VAL A 66 11.25 -9.67 25.70
CA VAL A 66 10.50 -9.68 26.97
C VAL A 66 9.69 -10.97 27.14
N ARG A 67 9.06 -11.47 26.07
CA ARG A 67 8.27 -12.71 26.12
C ARG A 67 9.14 -13.94 26.37
N TYR A 68 10.26 -14.05 25.66
CA TYR A 68 11.16 -15.21 25.78
C TYR A 68 11.99 -15.17 27.06
N ALA A 69 12.30 -14.00 27.61
CA ALA A 69 12.98 -13.89 28.90
C ALA A 69 12.10 -14.28 30.10
N LYS A 70 10.76 -14.32 29.93
CA LYS A 70 9.80 -14.76 30.95
C LYS A 70 9.46 -16.26 30.87
N LYS A 71 9.93 -16.95 29.84
CA LYS A 71 9.65 -18.37 29.58
C LYS A 71 10.85 -19.20 29.99
#